data_AF-A0A2G2ZC03-F1
#
_entry.id   AF-A0A2G2ZC03-F1
#
_cell.length_a   1.000
_cell.length_b   1.000
_cell.length_c   1.000
_cell.angle_alpha   90.00
_cell.angle_beta   90.00
_cell.angle_gamma   90.00
#
_symmetry.space_group_name_H-M   'P 1'
#
loop_
_entity.id
_entity.type
_entity.pdbx_description
1 polymer ?
#
loop_
_entity_poly.entity_id
_entity_poly.type
_entity_poly.pdbx_seq_one_letter_code
_entity_poly.pdbx_strand_id
1 'polypeptide(L)'
;MSRRRRSGPSSEIQKLVKILSTYLDMSDFLDQKVRTDWSTIEAYRDKMANPFDVQYVDGIAQQTIGSLDCIPFVAAYSEYLSDGLQVPNDGLDVGLLCKRYAALLWKYGEAKAQKPYATDLKDLR
;
A
#
# COMPACT_ATOMS: atom_id res chain seq x y z
N MET A 1 -16.45 28.26 -15.19
CA MET A 1 -16.37 26.83 -14.81
C MET A 1 -14.94 26.33 -15.00
N SER A 2 -14.27 25.90 -13.92
CA SER A 2 -12.87 25.48 -13.96
C SER A 2 -12.74 24.08 -14.57
N ARG A 3 -12.17 24.00 -15.77
CA ARG A 3 -11.92 22.75 -16.49
C ARG A 3 -10.74 22.04 -15.81
N ARG A 4 -11.04 21.11 -14.88
CA ARG A 4 -10.04 20.22 -14.24
C ARG A 4 -9.23 19.52 -15.34
N ARG A 5 -8.00 19.97 -15.58
CA ARG A 5 -7.04 19.25 -16.42
C ARG A 5 -6.60 18.02 -15.62
N ARG A 6 -6.99 16.82 -16.07
CA ARG A 6 -6.41 15.59 -15.54
C ARG A 6 -4.99 15.51 -16.06
N SER A 7 -4.01 15.81 -15.22
CA SER A 7 -2.60 15.59 -15.53
C SER A 7 -2.35 14.09 -15.54
N GLY A 8 -1.88 13.56 -16.67
CA GLY A 8 -1.38 12.19 -16.73
C GLY A 8 -0.17 12.02 -15.80
N PRO A 9 0.16 10.79 -15.37
CA PRO A 9 1.36 10.55 -14.57
C PRO A 9 2.61 11.03 -15.32
N SER A 10 3.55 11.67 -14.61
CA SER A 10 4.77 12.19 -15.24
C SER A 10 5.61 11.05 -15.80
N SER A 11 6.47 11.36 -16.78
CA SER A 11 7.27 10.36 -17.47
C SER A 11 8.22 9.59 -16.53
N GLU A 12 8.66 10.22 -15.43
CA GLU A 12 9.44 9.61 -14.36
C GLU A 12 8.65 8.55 -13.60
N ILE A 13 7.40 8.84 -13.24
CA ILE A 13 6.52 7.88 -12.54
C ILE A 13 6.27 6.65 -13.41
N GLN A 14 6.02 6.86 -14.71
CA GLN A 14 5.83 5.74 -15.65
C GLN A 14 7.08 4.86 -15.78
N LYS A 15 8.29 5.45 -15.74
CA LYS A 15 9.56 4.70 -15.75
C LYS A 15 9.77 3.91 -14.47
N LEU A 16 9.50 4.51 -13.31
CA LEU A 16 9.64 3.85 -12.01
C LEU A 16 8.70 2.65 -11.88
N VAL A 17 7.43 2.80 -12.28
CA VAL A 17 6.47 1.69 -12.30
C VAL A 17 6.98 0.55 -13.18
N LYS A 18 7.56 0.87 -14.34
CA LYS A 18 8.09 -0.14 -15.27
C LYS A 18 9.30 -0.88 -14.71
N ILE A 19 10.27 -0.16 -14.12
CA ILE A 19 11.46 -0.76 -13.49
C ILE A 19 11.05 -1.65 -12.31
N LEU A 20 10.16 -1.17 -11.45
CA LEU A 20 9.68 -1.91 -10.29
C LEU A 20 8.96 -3.20 -10.73
N SER A 21 8.06 -3.09 -11.71
CA SER A 21 7.35 -4.25 -12.25
C SER A 21 8.30 -5.28 -12.85
N THR A 22 9.31 -4.85 -13.61
CA THR A 22 10.31 -5.77 -14.19
C THR A 22 11.20 -6.40 -13.11
N TYR A 23 11.57 -5.64 -12.08
CA TYR A 23 12.36 -6.18 -10.97
C TYR A 23 11.62 -7.25 -10.18
N LEU A 24 10.34 -7.01 -9.86
CA LEU A 24 9.50 -7.96 -9.11
C LEU A 24 9.19 -9.24 -9.91
N ASP A 25 9.11 -9.13 -11.23
CA ASP A 25 8.95 -10.27 -12.14
C ASP A 25 10.24 -11.11 -12.19
N MET A 26 11.41 -10.48 -12.36
CA MET A 26 12.70 -11.17 -12.40
C MET A 26 13.15 -11.76 -11.07
N SER A 27 12.68 -11.23 -9.94
CA SER A 27 13.06 -11.72 -8.61
C SER A 27 12.24 -12.93 -8.15
N ASP A 28 11.37 -13.48 -9.03
CA ASP A 28 10.40 -14.51 -8.73
C ASP A 28 9.51 -14.18 -7.51
N PHE A 29 9.44 -12.90 -7.12
CA PHE A 29 8.74 -12.46 -5.91
C PHE A 29 7.24 -12.77 -5.98
N LEU A 30 6.66 -12.73 -7.19
CA LEU A 30 5.26 -13.07 -7.44
C LEU A 30 5.03 -14.57 -7.64
N ASP A 31 6.06 -15.31 -8.07
CA ASP A 31 5.99 -16.74 -8.40
C ASP A 31 6.30 -17.64 -7.20
N GLN A 32 7.04 -17.12 -6.21
CA GLN A 32 7.32 -17.80 -4.96
C GLN A 32 6.09 -17.82 -4.03
N LYS A 33 5.06 -18.57 -4.43
CA LYS A 33 3.89 -18.90 -3.60
C LYS A 33 4.15 -19.95 -2.52
N VAL A 34 5.36 -20.53 -2.50
CA VAL A 34 5.77 -21.44 -1.44
C VAL A 34 5.87 -20.61 -0.17
N ARG A 35 4.97 -20.88 0.78
CA ARG A 35 4.96 -20.26 2.10
C ARG A 35 6.39 -20.36 2.64
N THR A 36 7.06 -19.22 2.81
CA THR A 36 8.42 -19.19 3.34
C THR A 36 8.37 -19.84 4.71
N ASP A 37 8.96 -21.03 4.82
CA ASP A 37 9.06 -21.71 6.10
C ASP A 37 10.18 -21.05 6.90
N TRP A 38 9.81 -19.98 7.59
CA TRP A 38 10.70 -19.20 8.44
C TRP A 38 11.41 -20.06 9.50
N SER A 39 10.92 -21.27 9.82
CA SER A 39 11.55 -22.19 10.78
C SER A 39 12.84 -22.84 10.23
N THR A 40 13.00 -22.85 8.91
CA THR A 40 14.20 -23.37 8.23
C THR A 40 15.35 -22.37 8.17
N ILE A 41 15.10 -21.09 8.45
CA ILE A 41 16.12 -20.03 8.41
C ILE A 41 16.78 -19.91 9.79
N GLU A 42 18.06 -20.27 9.89
CA GLU A 42 18.82 -20.32 11.14
C GLU A 42 18.78 -19.01 11.94
N ALA A 43 18.84 -17.86 11.25
CA ALA A 43 18.75 -16.53 11.87
C ALA A 43 17.39 -16.19 12.51
N TYR A 44 16.35 -16.95 12.22
CA TYR A 44 14.97 -16.73 12.71
C TYR A 44 14.47 -17.84 13.64
N ARG A 45 15.22 -18.94 13.83
CA ARG A 45 14.83 -20.05 14.72
C ARG A 45 14.49 -19.59 16.14
N ASP A 46 15.36 -18.80 16.75
CA ASP A 46 15.16 -18.31 18.13
C ASP A 46 14.16 -17.15 18.22
N LYS A 47 13.79 -16.56 17.07
CA LYS A 47 12.80 -15.47 16.97
C LYS A 47 11.36 -15.97 16.80
N MET A 48 11.17 -17.28 16.64
CA MET A 48 9.83 -17.88 16.56
C MET A 48 9.10 -17.94 17.91
N ALA A 49 9.80 -17.72 19.03
CA ALA A 49 9.17 -17.35 20.29
C ALA A 49 8.66 -15.90 20.18
N ASN A 50 7.70 -15.67 19.28
CA ASN A 50 7.14 -14.34 19.07
C ASN A 50 6.37 -13.96 20.36
N PRO A 51 6.70 -12.85 21.03
CA PRO A 51 6.01 -12.44 22.26
C PRO A 51 4.58 -11.95 22.02
N PHE A 52 4.14 -11.87 20.76
CA PHE A 52 2.82 -11.42 20.36
C PHE A 52 1.96 -12.57 19.84
N ASP A 53 0.70 -12.56 20.22
CA ASP A 53 -0.31 -13.45 19.65
C ASP A 53 -0.52 -13.10 18.17
N VAL A 54 -0.11 -14.01 17.29
CA VAL A 54 -0.32 -13.88 15.84
C VAL A 54 -1.60 -14.60 15.46
N GLN A 55 -2.56 -13.86 14.92
CA GLN A 55 -3.78 -14.44 14.36
C GLN A 55 -3.66 -14.58 12.84
N TYR A 56 -3.74 -15.81 12.34
CA TYR A 56 -3.86 -16.08 10.91
C TYR A 56 -5.34 -16.04 10.53
N VAL A 57 -5.70 -15.18 9.58
CA VAL A 57 -7.05 -15.08 9.05
C VAL A 57 -7.06 -15.70 7.65
N ASP A 58 -7.88 -16.72 7.46
CA ASP A 58 -8.03 -17.43 6.19
C ASP A 58 -9.29 -16.98 5.43
N GLY A 59 -9.38 -17.29 4.14
CA GLY A 59 -10.52 -16.96 3.29
C GLY A 59 -10.60 -15.48 2.88
N ILE A 60 -9.59 -14.70 3.22
CA ILE A 60 -9.48 -13.29 2.84
C ILE A 60 -9.32 -13.14 1.32
N ALA A 61 -10.04 -12.18 0.74
CA ALA A 61 -9.94 -11.89 -0.67
C ALA A 61 -8.53 -11.43 -1.09
N GLN A 62 -7.88 -12.20 -1.96
CA GLN A 62 -6.55 -11.87 -2.45
C GLN A 62 -6.62 -10.95 -3.67
N GLN A 63 -5.58 -10.14 -3.82
CA GLN A 63 -5.37 -9.37 -5.03
C GLN A 63 -5.15 -10.32 -6.22
N THR A 64 -5.76 -10.02 -7.36
CA THR A 64 -5.54 -10.79 -8.60
C THR A 64 -4.07 -10.69 -9.03
N ILE A 65 -3.49 -11.82 -9.44
CA ILE A 65 -2.10 -11.90 -9.94
C ILE A 65 -1.90 -10.89 -11.07
N GLY A 66 -0.82 -10.12 -11.00
CA GLY A 66 -0.48 -9.09 -12.00
C GLY A 66 -1.18 -7.73 -11.81
N SER A 67 -2.00 -7.55 -10.77
CA SER A 67 -2.55 -6.23 -10.43
C SER A 67 -1.50 -5.34 -9.75
N LEU A 68 -1.50 -4.06 -10.11
CA LEU A 68 -0.63 -3.02 -9.52
C LEU A 68 -1.28 -2.31 -8.31
N ASP A 69 -2.45 -2.77 -7.87
CA ASP A 69 -3.28 -2.14 -6.84
C ASP A 69 -3.00 -2.64 -5.41
N CYS A 70 -1.76 -3.07 -5.14
CA CYS A 70 -1.37 -3.61 -3.83
C CYS A 70 -1.59 -2.58 -2.72
N ILE A 71 -1.28 -1.32 -2.98
CA ILE A 71 -1.41 -0.23 -2.00
C ILE A 71 -2.88 0.00 -1.58
N PRO A 72 -3.85 0.18 -2.51
CA PRO A 72 -5.27 0.23 -2.15
C PRO A 72 -5.77 -0.95 -1.33
N PHE A 73 -5.32 -2.18 -1.66
CA PHE A 73 -5.69 -3.39 -0.93
C PHE A 73 -5.18 -3.35 0.50
N VAL A 74 -3.88 -3.10 0.71
CA VAL A 74 -3.26 -3.03 2.05
C VAL A 74 -3.91 -1.93 2.89
N ALA A 75 -4.17 -0.77 2.29
CA ALA A 75 -4.79 0.34 2.99
C ALA A 75 -6.22 -0.01 3.44
N ALA A 76 -7.01 -0.67 2.59
CA ALA A 76 -8.35 -1.13 2.96
C ALA A 76 -8.30 -2.17 4.09
N TYR A 77 -7.40 -3.16 4.02
CA TYR A 77 -7.19 -4.12 5.11
C TYR A 77 -6.89 -3.44 6.44
N SER A 78 -5.97 -2.45 6.41
CA SER A 78 -5.61 -1.72 7.62
C SER A 78 -6.77 -0.92 8.20
N GLU A 79 -7.64 -0.37 7.36
CA GLU A 79 -8.84 0.36 7.79
C GLU A 79 -9.85 -0.56 8.47
N TYR A 80 -10.21 -1.69 7.84
CA TYR A 80 -11.12 -2.68 8.42
C TYR A 80 -10.64 -3.17 9.79
N LEU A 81 -9.36 -3.54 9.89
CA LEU A 81 -8.77 -4.01 11.14
C LEU A 81 -8.71 -2.93 12.21
N SER A 82 -8.45 -1.67 11.83
CA SER A 82 -8.43 -0.54 12.77
C SER A 82 -9.83 -0.26 13.34
N ASP A 83 -10.87 -0.46 12.54
CA ASP A 83 -12.26 -0.31 12.95
C ASP A 83 -12.80 -1.56 13.70
N GLY A 84 -11.98 -2.61 13.86
CA GLY A 84 -12.39 -3.88 14.46
C GLY A 84 -13.39 -4.67 13.60
N LEU A 85 -13.49 -4.35 12.31
CA LEU A 85 -14.38 -4.99 11.35
C LEU A 85 -13.73 -6.24 10.76
N GLN A 86 -14.55 -7.25 10.49
CA GLN A 86 -14.11 -8.43 9.76
C GLN A 86 -13.81 -8.04 8.32
N VAL A 87 -12.69 -8.53 7.78
CA VAL A 87 -12.32 -8.20 6.43
C VAL A 87 -13.15 -8.99 5.41
N PRO A 88 -13.65 -8.36 4.33
CA PRO A 88 -14.52 -9.04 3.38
C PRO A 88 -13.81 -10.17 2.62
N ASN A 89 -14.51 -11.29 2.45
CA ASN A 89 -14.03 -12.47 1.73
C ASN A 89 -14.48 -12.47 0.25
N ASP A 90 -15.44 -11.61 -0.11
CA ASP A 90 -16.10 -11.53 -1.42
C ASP A 90 -15.37 -10.65 -2.45
N GLY A 91 -14.17 -10.15 -2.11
CA GLY A 91 -13.40 -9.27 -2.98
C GLY A 91 -13.55 -7.81 -2.60
N LEU A 92 -12.46 -7.05 -2.72
CA LEU A 92 -12.50 -5.60 -2.59
C LEU A 92 -12.72 -4.97 -3.97
N ASP A 93 -13.69 -4.07 -4.10
CA ASP A 93 -13.84 -3.25 -5.30
C ASP A 93 -12.69 -2.25 -5.40
N VAL A 94 -11.65 -2.67 -6.12
CA VAL A 94 -10.44 -1.88 -6.39
C VAL A 94 -10.78 -0.53 -7.01
N GLY A 95 -11.75 -0.49 -7.92
CA GLY A 95 -12.17 0.73 -8.58
C GLY A 95 -12.78 1.73 -7.59
N LEU A 96 -13.57 1.24 -6.64
CA LEU A 96 -14.13 2.04 -5.56
C LEU A 96 -13.05 2.51 -4.58
N LEU A 97 -12.15 1.62 -4.15
CA LEU A 97 -11.04 1.94 -3.25
C LEU A 97 -10.12 3.01 -3.86
N CYS A 98 -9.71 2.85 -5.12
CA CYS A 98 -8.88 3.83 -5.81
C CYS A 98 -9.56 5.20 -5.89
N LYS A 99 -10.87 5.27 -6.16
CA LYS A 99 -11.63 6.54 -6.16
C LYS A 99 -11.65 7.18 -4.77
N ARG A 100 -11.87 6.38 -3.71
CA ARG A 100 -11.91 6.85 -2.33
C ARG A 100 -10.54 7.42 -1.91
N TYR A 101 -9.47 6.66 -2.09
CA TYR A 101 -8.12 7.10 -1.73
C TYR A 101 -7.66 8.30 -2.56
N ALA A 102 -7.96 8.34 -3.86
CA ALA A 102 -7.67 9.51 -4.69
C ALA A 102 -8.40 10.77 -4.18
N ALA A 103 -9.65 10.64 -3.74
CA ALA A 103 -10.39 11.77 -3.15
C ALA A 103 -9.81 12.20 -1.79
N LEU A 104 -9.40 11.27 -0.94
CA LEU A 104 -8.76 11.56 0.34
C LEU A 104 -7.40 12.26 0.14
N LEU A 105 -6.55 11.73 -0.74
CA LEU A 105 -5.26 12.31 -1.11
C LEU A 105 -5.42 13.72 -1.68
N TRP A 106 -6.43 13.92 -2.54
CA TRP A 106 -6.74 15.24 -3.08
C TRP A 106 -7.10 16.25 -1.98
N LYS A 107 -8.02 15.88 -1.06
CA LYS A 107 -8.40 16.74 0.07
C LYS A 107 -7.22 17.04 0.99
N TYR A 108 -6.37 16.06 1.26
CA TYR A 108 -5.16 16.25 2.04
C TYR A 108 -4.19 17.23 1.38
N GLY A 109 -4.00 17.08 0.05
CA GLY A 109 -3.18 18.00 -0.74
C GLY A 109 -3.70 19.44 -0.70
N GLU A 110 -5.02 19.63 -0.82
CA GLU A 110 -5.66 20.95 -0.66
C GLU A 110 -5.42 21.52 0.73
N ALA A 111 -5.62 20.73 1.80
CA ALA A 111 -5.41 21.17 3.17
C ALA A 111 -3.94 21.55 3.47
N LYS A 112 -2.98 20.79 2.91
CA LYS A 112 -1.55 21.10 3.04
C LYS A 112 -1.13 22.32 2.22
N ALA A 113 -1.72 22.56 1.07
CA ALA A 113 -1.47 23.78 0.30
C ALA A 113 -1.98 25.05 1.01
N GLN A 114 -3.06 24.93 1.79
CA GLN A 114 -3.64 26.04 2.56
C GLN A 114 -2.87 26.35 3.87
N LYS A 115 -2.09 25.39 4.38
CA LYS A 115 -1.20 25.60 5.54
C LYS A 115 0.25 25.46 5.07
N PRO A 116 0.88 26.53 4.55
CA PRO A 116 2.31 26.48 4.29
C PRO A 116 3.01 26.05 5.59
N TYR A 117 3.93 25.09 5.49
CA TYR A 117 4.78 24.75 6.63
C TYR A 117 5.48 26.04 7.05
N ALA A 118 5.16 26.53 8.25
CA ALA A 118 5.95 27.57 8.89
C ALA A 118 7.28 26.94 9.26
N THR A 119 8.21 26.92 8.31
CA THR A 119 9.63 26.79 8.62
C THR A 119 10.02 28.05 9.36
N ASP A 120 9.92 27.99 10.70
CA ASP A 120 10.66 28.87 11.61
C ASP A 120 12.16 28.58 11.44
N LEU A 121 12.72 28.94 10.28
CA LEU A 121 14.15 29.17 10.16
C LEU A 121 14.41 30.50 10.86
N LYS A 122 14.57 30.45 12.18
CA LYS A 122 15.14 31.57 12.93
C LYS A 122 16.53 31.82 12.36
N ASP A 123 16.66 32.96 11.71
CA ASP A 123 17.92 33.57 11.28
C ASP A 123 18.83 33.68 12.51
N LEU A 124 19.80 32.77 12.64
CA LEU A 124 20.83 32.82 13.66
C LEU A 124 21.94 33.73 13.12
N ARG A 125 21.79 35.03 13.38
CA ARG A 125 22.81 36.03 13.09
C ARG A 125 23.69 36.27 14.29
#